data_AF-A0A0Q7W342-F1
#
_entry.id   AF-A0A0Q7W342-F1
#
_cell.length_a   1.000
_cell.length_b   1.000
_cell.length_c   1.000
_cell.angle_alpha   90.00
_cell.angle_beta   90.00
_cell.angle_gamma   90.00
#
_symmetry.space_group_name_H-M   'P 1'
#
loop_
_entity.id
_entity.type
_entity.pdbx_description
1 polymer ?
#
loop_
_entity_poly.entity_id
_entity_poly.type
_entity_poly.pdbx_seq_one_letter_code
_entity_poly.pdbx_strand_id
1 'polypeptide(L)'
;MSPASKRIVVVGGGTAGWMAATSLATALPGSTVQLVESEEIGIVGVGEASFPMLRDYHKLNGIDEAGFLRATNGTFKLGIEFRD
;
A
#
# COMPACT_ATOMS: atom_id res chain seq x y z
N MET A 1 -22.84 -7.02 -24.80
CA MET A 1 -23.00 -6.35 -23.48
C MET A 1 -21.61 -6.01 -22.98
N SER A 2 -21.24 -4.74 -22.85
CA SER A 2 -19.97 -4.38 -22.22
C SER A 2 -19.98 -4.93 -20.79
N PRO A 3 -18.90 -5.57 -20.29
CA PRO A 3 -18.88 -6.05 -18.92
C PRO A 3 -19.17 -4.87 -17.99
N ALA A 4 -20.14 -5.04 -17.09
CA ALA A 4 -20.51 -3.99 -16.14
C ALA A 4 -19.26 -3.59 -15.33
N SER A 5 -18.92 -2.30 -15.33
CA SER A 5 -17.84 -1.76 -14.51
C SER A 5 -18.09 -2.16 -13.05
N LYS A 6 -17.12 -2.84 -12.43
CA LYS A 6 -17.24 -3.25 -11.03
C LYS A 6 -16.90 -2.04 -10.14
N ARG A 7 -17.78 -1.75 -9.17
CA ARG A 7 -17.49 -0.78 -8.11
C ARG A 7 -16.98 -1.51 -6.88
N ILE A 8 -15.79 -1.15 -6.41
CA ILE A 8 -15.13 -1.74 -5.25
C ILE A 8 -14.93 -0.64 -4.21
N VAL A 9 -15.35 -0.90 -2.97
CA VAL A 9 -15.18 0.03 -1.85
C VAL A 9 -14.27 -0.59 -0.80
N VAL A 10 -13.17 0.08 -0.50
CA VAL A 10 -12.24 -0.25 0.59
C VAL A 10 -12.62 0.61 1.79
N VAL A 11 -13.04 -0.03 2.90
CA VAL A 11 -13.45 0.66 4.13
C VAL A 11 -12.32 0.55 5.15
N GLY A 12 -11.72 1.69 5.48
CA GLY A 12 -10.53 1.80 6.32
C GLY A 12 -9.33 2.26 5.51
N GLY A 13 -8.60 3.24 6.06
CA GLY A 13 -7.35 3.77 5.51
C GLY A 13 -6.12 3.03 6.04
N GLY A 14 -5.09 3.80 6.37
CA GLY A 14 -3.80 3.27 6.82
C GLY A 14 -3.10 2.41 5.77
N THR A 15 -2.05 1.69 6.17
CA THR A 15 -1.25 0.88 5.24
C THR A 15 -2.09 -0.17 4.51
N ALA A 16 -2.94 -0.90 5.24
CA ALA A 16 -3.76 -1.96 4.65
C ALA A 16 -4.76 -1.44 3.60
N GLY A 17 -5.49 -0.37 3.93
CA GLY A 17 -6.50 0.21 3.05
C GLY A 17 -5.90 0.76 1.77
N TRP A 18 -4.87 1.61 1.91
CA TRP A 18 -4.19 2.22 0.78
C TRP A 18 -3.47 1.18 -0.09
N MET A 19 -2.80 0.19 0.51
CA MET A 19 -2.14 -0.85 -0.27
C MET A 19 -3.14 -1.69 -1.08
N ALA A 20 -4.30 -2.00 -0.50
CA ALA A 20 -5.37 -2.73 -1.17
C ALA A 20 -5.99 -1.89 -2.30
N ALA A 21 -6.34 -0.63 -2.04
CA ALA A 21 -6.95 0.25 -3.03
C ALA A 21 -6.04 0.45 -4.25
N THR A 22 -4.75 0.72 -4.04
CA THR A 22 -3.76 0.88 -5.12
C THR A 22 -3.63 -0.40 -5.95
N SER A 23 -3.48 -1.56 -5.32
CA SER A 23 -3.38 -2.84 -6.05
C SER A 23 -4.64 -3.17 -6.84
N LEU A 24 -5.83 -2.93 -6.27
CA LEU A 24 -7.10 -3.18 -6.95
C LEU A 24 -7.29 -2.25 -8.15
N ALA A 25 -6.94 -0.97 -8.00
CA ALA A 25 -7.01 0.00 -9.09
C ALA A 25 -6.05 -0.35 -10.24
N THR A 26 -4.84 -0.82 -9.91
CA THR A 26 -3.84 -1.26 -10.89
C THR A 26 -4.25 -2.55 -11.60
N ALA A 27 -4.71 -3.56 -10.85
CA ALA A 27 -4.95 -4.90 -11.37
C ALA A 27 -6.28 -5.07 -12.11
N LEU A 28 -7.26 -4.20 -11.86
CA LEU A 28 -8.62 -4.32 -12.40
C LEU A 28 -9.01 -3.10 -13.25
N PRO A 29 -8.38 -2.89 -14.41
CA PRO A 29 -8.72 -1.79 -15.30
C PRO A 29 -10.21 -1.85 -15.68
N GLY A 30 -10.87 -0.70 -15.66
CA GLY A 30 -12.32 -0.58 -15.90
C GLY A 30 -13.20 -0.76 -14.65
N SER A 31 -12.61 -1.06 -13.49
CA SER A 31 -13.30 -0.98 -12.20
C SER A 31 -13.15 0.41 -11.58
N THR A 32 -14.14 0.84 -10.79
CA THR A 32 -14.01 2.03 -9.94
C THR A 32 -13.65 1.57 -8.53
N VAL A 33 -12.52 2.05 -8.01
CA VAL A 33 -12.08 1.78 -6.64
C VAL A 33 -12.25 3.04 -5.80
N GLN A 34 -12.96 2.93 -4.68
CA GLN A 34 -13.17 4.02 -3.72
C GLN A 34 -12.66 3.59 -2.34
N LEU A 35 -11.86 4.43 -1.69
CA LEU A 35 -11.44 4.25 -0.31
C LEU A 35 -12.22 5.21 0.59
N VAL A 36 -12.68 4.72 1.74
CA VAL A 36 -13.33 5.52 2.78
C VAL A 36 -12.51 5.36 4.06
N GLU A 37 -11.90 6.44 4.53
CA GLU A 37 -11.15 6.48 5.78
C GLU A 37 -11.71 7.55 6.72
N SER A 38 -11.51 7.33 8.03
CA SER A 38 -11.84 8.31 9.06
C SER A 38 -10.64 9.21 9.32
N GLU A 39 -10.86 10.52 9.37
CA GLU A 39 -9.84 11.49 9.77
C GLU A 39 -9.62 11.53 11.30
N GLU A 40 -10.48 10.89 12.10
CA GLU A 40 -10.48 11.01 13.56
C GLU A 40 -9.36 10.22 14.25
N ILE A 41 -8.81 9.19 13.59
CA ILE A 41 -7.78 8.31 14.16
C ILE A 41 -6.47 8.51 13.41
N GLY A 42 -5.56 9.28 14.02
CA GLY A 42 -4.21 9.50 13.51
C GLY A 42 -3.30 8.28 13.62
N ILE A 43 -2.13 8.37 12.98
CA ILE A 43 -1.09 7.33 13.09
C ILE A 43 -0.38 7.42 14.44
N VAL A 44 0.09 6.28 14.95
CA VAL A 44 0.98 6.22 16.13
C VAL A 44 2.40 6.69 15.76
N GLY A 45 2.81 6.53 14.51
CA GLY A 45 4.13 6.97 14.01
C GLY A 45 5.30 6.05 14.40
N VAL A 46 5.03 4.77 14.66
CA VAL A 46 6.09 3.77 14.87
C VAL A 46 6.72 3.34 13.54
N GLY A 47 8.02 3.08 13.55
CA GLY A 47 8.71 2.51 12.39
C GLY A 47 8.29 1.06 12.15
N GLU A 48 7.99 0.72 10.89
CA GLU A 48 7.59 -0.63 10.49
C GLU A 48 8.67 -1.28 9.60
N ALA A 49 9.11 -2.47 9.97
CA ALA A 49 10.03 -3.26 9.17
C ALA A 49 9.26 -4.15 8.18
N SER A 50 9.74 -4.28 6.95
CA SER A 50 9.07 -5.07 5.91
C SER A 50 9.83 -6.34 5.52
N PHE A 51 9.33 -7.04 4.49
CA PHE A 51 9.97 -8.16 3.79
C PHE A 51 10.32 -7.78 2.35
N PRO A 52 11.23 -8.52 1.67
CA PRO A 52 11.66 -8.21 0.31
C PRO A 52 10.53 -8.09 -0.73
N MET A 53 9.39 -8.75 -0.50
CA MET A 53 8.21 -8.71 -1.39
C MET A 53 7.62 -7.30 -1.57
N LEU A 54 7.92 -6.35 -0.68
CA LEU A 54 7.51 -4.95 -0.85
C LEU A 54 8.06 -4.35 -2.16
N ARG A 55 9.23 -4.80 -2.61
CA ARG A 55 9.82 -4.37 -3.89
C ARG A 55 8.99 -4.81 -5.09
N ASP A 56 8.39 -5.99 -5.01
CA ASP A 56 7.52 -6.49 -6.08
C ASP A 56 6.16 -5.79 -6.07
N TYR A 57 5.67 -5.41 -4.88
CA TYR A 57 4.51 -4.54 -4.74
C TYR A 57 4.75 -3.18 -5.42
N HIS A 58 5.93 -2.56 -5.22
CA HIS A 58 6.26 -1.30 -5.88
C HIS A 58 6.31 -1.44 -7.41
N LYS A 59 6.99 -2.47 -7.92
CA LYS A 59 7.05 -2.73 -9.37
C LYS A 59 5.67 -2.92 -9.97
N LEU A 60 4.81 -3.71 -9.32
CA LEU A 60 3.45 -3.98 -9.78
C LEU A 60 2.65 -2.68 -9.92
N ASN A 61 2.79 -1.78 -8.95
CA ASN A 61 2.02 -0.53 -8.88
C ASN A 61 2.74 0.68 -9.49
N GLY A 62 3.87 0.49 -10.16
CA GLY A 62 4.64 1.58 -10.79
C GLY A 62 5.21 2.61 -9.79
N ILE A 63 5.48 2.20 -8.55
CA ILE A 63 6.05 3.06 -7.51
C ILE A 63 7.57 3.10 -7.65
N ASP A 64 8.15 4.30 -7.71
CA ASP A 64 9.60 4.48 -7.63
C ASP A 64 10.08 4.15 -6.22
N GLU A 65 10.82 3.04 -6.07
CA GLU A 65 11.39 2.56 -4.81
C GLU A 65 12.24 3.64 -4.12
N ALA A 66 13.03 4.40 -4.88
CA ALA A 66 13.90 5.42 -4.31
C ALA A 66 13.07 6.63 -3.81
N GLY A 67 12.03 7.00 -4.55
CA GLY A 67 11.05 8.01 -4.16
C GLY A 67 10.27 7.60 -2.91
N PHE A 68 9.82 6.34 -2.86
CA PHE A 68 9.13 5.76 -1.69
C PHE A 68 10.00 5.84 -0.43
N LEU A 69 11.27 5.42 -0.49
CA LEU A 69 12.18 5.50 0.65
C LEU A 69 12.37 6.94 1.15
N ARG A 70 12.54 7.91 0.24
CA ARG A 70 12.65 9.33 0.60
C ARG A 70 11.38 9.87 1.25
N ALA A 71 10.21 9.53 0.70
CA ALA A 71 8.92 10.01 1.20
C ALA A 71 8.55 9.45 2.58
N THR A 72 9.11 8.29 2.94
CA THR A 72 8.78 7.56 4.17
C THR A 72 9.88 7.61 5.24
N ASN A 73 10.99 8.31 4.99
CA ASN A 73 12.22 8.21 5.80
C ASN A 73 12.70 6.76 5.99
N GLY A 74 12.52 5.93 4.97
CA GLY A 74 12.86 4.51 5.01
C GLY A 74 14.36 4.23 4.90
N THR A 75 14.79 3.10 5.47
CA THR A 75 16.15 2.56 5.36
C THR A 75 16.12 1.11 4.88
N PHE A 76 17.28 0.55 4.55
CA PHE A 76 17.38 -0.86 4.15
C PHE A 76 17.43 -1.79 5.37
N LYS A 77 16.60 -2.83 5.35
CA LYS A 77 16.63 -3.94 6.31
C LYS A 77 17.35 -5.13 5.68
N LEU A 78 18.45 -5.56 6.29
CA LEU A 78 19.23 -6.73 5.82
C LEU A 78 18.83 -8.04 6.50
N GLY A 79 18.14 -7.97 7.65
CA GLY A 79 17.75 -9.13 8.42
C GLY A 79 17.14 -8.73 9.75
N ILE A 80 16.99 -9.71 10.64
CA ILE A 80 16.63 -9.51 12.04
C ILE A 80 17.78 -10.08 12.87
N GLU A 81 18.32 -9.27 13.76
CA GLU A 81 19.24 -9.73 14.79
C GLU A 81 18.42 -10.14 16.01
N PHE A 82 18.53 -11.39 16.43
CA PHE A 82 17.88 -11.91 17.63
C PHE A 82 18.86 -11.81 18.80
N ARG A 83 18.41 -11.21 19.90
CA ARG A 83 19.17 -11.06 21.16
C ARG A 83 18.25 -11.42 22.33
N ASP A 84 18.86 -11.95 23.39
CA ASP A 84 18.20 -12.30 24.64
C ASP A 84 17.97 -11.08 25.55
#